data_AF-A0AAD6TNR6-F1
#
_entry.id   AF-A0AAD6TNR6-F1
#
_cell.length_a   1.000
_cell.length_b   1.000
_cell.length_c   1.000
_cell.angle_alpha   90.00
_cell.angle_beta   90.00
_cell.angle_gamma   90.00
#
_symmetry.space_group_name_H-M   'P 1'
#
loop_
_entity.id
_entity.type
_entity.pdbx_description
1 polymer ?
#
loop_
_entity_poly.entity_id
_entity_poly.type
_entity_poly.pdbx_seq_one_letter_code
_entity_poly.pdbx_strand_id
1 'polypeptide(L)'
;MPIVVKCNSLVEANAALGLQAIFKRLGCEKADQQPEVFARAVASSTQIPDLFATQGPFYAVYNGKTQRAIFVRNRKDYEAQVHGHMYAKHRRFETIKEALVYMILKGDMAKMRTLDTNDLPEPASQSQPLPKPKIIYSHIRDLTGIVDTIYGSTSSKPDYALYNLGRHASNYLQAHGYTGSTIKEIENIWASSGSVDNFSARLVPLGMAATEVQWLWELIHHDDNCGF
;
A
#
# COMPACT_ATOMS: atom_id res chain seq x y z
N MET A 1 -11.72 -17.75 3.35
CA MET A 1 -10.59 -18.39 2.59
C MET A 1 -9.53 -17.35 2.18
N PRO A 2 -8.21 -17.57 2.40
CA PRO A 2 -7.18 -16.62 1.97
C PRO A 2 -6.96 -16.66 0.45
N ILE A 3 -6.92 -15.49 -0.20
CA ILE A 3 -6.55 -15.32 -1.61
C ILE A 3 -5.12 -14.81 -1.68
N VAL A 4 -4.23 -15.57 -2.32
CA VAL A 4 -2.84 -15.17 -2.51
C VAL A 4 -2.69 -14.46 -3.86
N VAL A 5 -2.04 -13.30 -3.88
CA VAL A 5 -1.65 -12.59 -5.11
C VAL A 5 -0.13 -12.62 -5.21
N LYS A 6 0.39 -13.19 -6.30
CA LYS A 6 1.82 -13.28 -6.59
C LYS A 6 2.20 -12.15 -7.53
N CYS A 7 3.02 -11.24 -7.02
CA CYS A 7 3.48 -10.03 -7.69
C CYS A 7 4.94 -10.17 -8.13
N ASN A 8 5.33 -9.48 -9.20
CA ASN A 8 6.72 -9.46 -9.70
C ASN A 8 7.48 -8.19 -9.30
N SER A 9 6.78 -7.21 -8.70
CA SER A 9 7.40 -5.97 -8.21
C SER A 9 6.84 -5.57 -6.85
N LEU A 10 7.60 -4.72 -6.15
CA LEU A 10 7.18 -4.13 -4.88
C LEU A 10 5.93 -3.25 -5.05
N VAL A 11 5.82 -2.52 -6.16
CA VAL A 11 4.65 -1.67 -6.48
C VAL A 11 3.38 -2.52 -6.57
N GLU A 12 3.43 -3.64 -7.28
CA GLU A 12 2.31 -4.59 -7.37
C GLU A 12 1.99 -5.25 -6.02
N ALA A 13 3.00 -5.55 -5.21
CA ALA A 13 2.80 -6.11 -3.88
C ALA A 13 2.07 -5.12 -2.96
N ASN A 14 2.48 -3.84 -2.99
CA ASN A 14 1.82 -2.77 -2.24
C ASN A 14 0.37 -2.56 -2.71
N ALA A 15 0.13 -2.60 -4.02
CA ALA A 15 -1.23 -2.59 -4.58
C ALA A 15 -2.08 -3.76 -4.07
N ALA A 16 -1.51 -4.97 -4.01
CA ALA A 16 -2.20 -6.15 -3.48
C ALA A 16 -2.52 -6.02 -1.98
N LEU A 17 -1.66 -5.36 -1.19
CA LEU A 17 -1.95 -5.06 0.23
C LEU A 17 -3.20 -4.16 0.38
N GLY A 18 -3.38 -3.21 -0.55
CA GLY A 18 -4.58 -2.35 -0.59
C GLY A 18 -5.90 -3.12 -0.71
N LEU A 19 -5.89 -4.31 -1.33
CA LEU A 19 -7.07 -5.18 -1.44
C LEU A 19 -7.60 -5.61 -0.07
N GLN A 20 -6.74 -5.80 0.94
CA GLN A 20 -7.17 -6.23 2.28
C GLN A 20 -8.12 -5.21 2.92
N ALA A 21 -7.79 -3.93 2.82
CA ALA A 21 -8.63 -2.85 3.35
C ALA A 21 -9.96 -2.71 2.59
N ILE A 22 -9.98 -3.00 1.28
CA ILE A 22 -11.21 -3.04 0.49
C ILE A 22 -12.06 -4.24 0.92
N PHE A 23 -11.47 -5.43 1.01
CA PHE A 23 -12.19 -6.66 1.35
C PHE A 23 -12.82 -6.60 2.73
N LYS A 24 -12.11 -6.05 3.72
CA LYS A 24 -12.66 -5.81 5.05
C LYS A 24 -13.88 -4.88 5.01
N ARG A 25 -13.86 -3.85 4.15
CA ARG A 25 -15.00 -2.92 3.98
C ARG A 25 -16.17 -3.55 3.23
N LEU A 26 -15.91 -4.48 2.31
CA LEU A 26 -16.92 -5.23 1.58
C LEU A 26 -17.51 -6.42 2.39
N GLY A 27 -17.08 -6.61 3.64
CA GLY A 27 -17.60 -7.67 4.51
C GLY A 27 -17.03 -9.07 4.22
N CYS A 28 -15.72 -9.16 3.94
CA CYS A 28 -15.08 -10.44 3.58
C CYS A 28 -15.22 -11.54 4.65
N GLU A 29 -15.54 -11.20 5.90
CA GLU A 29 -15.84 -12.16 6.97
C GLU A 29 -17.04 -13.07 6.64
N LYS A 30 -17.94 -12.64 5.75
CA LYS A 30 -19.08 -13.45 5.28
C LYS A 30 -18.82 -14.15 3.95
N ALA A 31 -17.63 -14.00 3.36
CA ALA A 31 -17.32 -14.52 2.02
C ALA A 31 -17.46 -16.04 1.92
N ASP A 32 -17.18 -16.78 3.01
CA ASP A 32 -17.32 -18.24 3.01
C ASP A 32 -18.79 -18.70 3.12
N GLN A 33 -19.69 -17.86 3.67
CA GLN A 33 -21.11 -18.14 3.83
C GLN A 33 -21.93 -17.71 2.60
N GLN A 34 -21.56 -16.60 1.97
CA GLN A 34 -22.26 -16.02 0.82
C GLN A 34 -21.26 -15.55 -0.26
N PRO A 35 -20.55 -16.49 -0.92
CA PRO A 35 -19.49 -16.15 -1.87
C PRO A 35 -20.02 -15.37 -3.08
N GLU A 36 -21.26 -15.60 -3.52
CA GLU A 36 -21.87 -14.89 -4.65
C GLU A 36 -22.17 -13.41 -4.32
N VAL A 37 -22.66 -13.14 -3.09
CA VAL A 37 -22.91 -11.78 -2.62
C VAL A 37 -21.60 -11.00 -2.51
N PHE A 38 -20.58 -11.63 -1.94
CA PHE A 38 -19.25 -11.02 -1.83
C PHE A 38 -18.59 -10.83 -3.21
N ALA A 39 -18.68 -11.82 -4.10
CA ALA A 39 -18.19 -11.71 -5.47
C ALA A 39 -18.85 -10.55 -6.23
N ARG A 40 -20.17 -10.35 -6.06
CA ARG A 40 -20.90 -9.21 -6.64
C ARG A 40 -20.41 -7.88 -6.06
N ALA A 41 -20.23 -7.80 -4.74
CA ALA A 41 -19.68 -6.60 -4.10
C ALA A 41 -18.28 -6.25 -4.64
N VAL A 42 -17.44 -7.25 -4.87
CA VAL A 42 -16.11 -7.10 -5.50
C VAL A 42 -16.22 -6.67 -6.96
N ALA A 43 -17.12 -7.28 -7.74
CA ALA A 43 -17.35 -6.91 -9.14
C ALA A 43 -17.83 -5.45 -9.29
N SER A 44 -18.75 -5.02 -8.44
CA SER A 44 -19.31 -3.66 -8.43
C SER A 44 -18.37 -2.62 -7.81
N SER A 45 -17.27 -3.02 -7.18
CA SER A 45 -16.34 -2.09 -6.53
C SER A 45 -15.57 -1.25 -7.55
N THR A 46 -15.67 0.08 -7.44
CA THR A 46 -14.89 1.03 -8.25
C THR A 46 -13.46 1.21 -7.74
N GLN A 47 -13.14 0.78 -6.52
CA GLN A 47 -11.82 0.98 -5.91
C GLN A 47 -10.78 -0.08 -6.33
N ILE A 48 -11.21 -1.21 -6.89
CA ILE A 48 -10.33 -2.34 -7.23
C ILE A 48 -9.56 -2.14 -8.56
N PRO A 49 -10.16 -1.60 -9.63
CA PRO A 49 -9.44 -1.35 -10.89
C PRO A 49 -8.23 -0.43 -10.74
N ASP A 50 -8.33 0.59 -9.88
CA ASP A 50 -7.30 1.62 -9.71
C ASP A 50 -6.06 1.14 -8.92
N LEU A 51 -6.16 0.01 -8.22
CA LEU A 51 -5.05 -0.47 -7.40
C LEU A 51 -3.86 -0.95 -8.24
N PHE A 52 -4.12 -1.55 -9.40
CA PHE A 52 -3.06 -2.02 -10.28
C PHE A 52 -2.95 -1.03 -11.44
N ALA A 53 -1.90 -0.20 -11.42
CA ALA A 53 -1.66 0.86 -12.40
C ALA A 53 -1.62 0.39 -13.88
N THR A 54 -1.49 -0.91 -14.12
CA THR A 54 -1.49 -1.51 -15.46
C THR A 54 -2.52 -2.64 -15.55
N GLN A 55 -3.30 -2.63 -16.63
CA GLN A 55 -4.16 -3.76 -17.01
C GLN A 55 -3.32 -4.94 -17.51
N GLY A 56 -3.73 -6.15 -17.10
CA GLY A 56 -3.39 -7.47 -17.63
C GLY A 56 -1.91 -7.86 -17.88
N PRO A 57 -1.67 -9.17 -18.13
CA PRO A 57 -2.56 -10.29 -17.85
C PRO A 57 -2.51 -10.76 -16.39
N PHE A 58 -3.65 -11.24 -15.87
CA PHE A 58 -3.76 -11.90 -14.56
C PHE A 58 -4.13 -13.37 -14.74
N TYR A 59 -3.38 -14.27 -14.12
CA TYR A 59 -3.62 -15.71 -14.21
C TYR A 59 -4.14 -16.23 -12.87
N ALA A 60 -5.45 -16.49 -12.77
CA ALA A 60 -6.05 -17.02 -11.56
C ALA A 60 -6.02 -18.56 -11.56
N VAL A 61 -5.50 -19.15 -10.49
CA VAL A 61 -5.45 -20.60 -10.26
C VAL A 61 -6.16 -20.90 -8.96
N TYR A 62 -7.39 -21.42 -9.06
CA TYR A 62 -8.14 -21.86 -7.90
C TYR A 62 -7.79 -23.28 -7.47
N ASN A 63 -7.57 -24.17 -8.45
CA ASN A 63 -7.07 -25.52 -8.21
C ASN A 63 -5.85 -25.77 -9.09
N GLY A 64 -4.70 -25.93 -8.44
CA GLY A 64 -3.40 -26.16 -9.07
C GLY A 64 -2.55 -27.09 -8.20
N LYS A 65 -1.35 -27.45 -8.66
CA LYS A 65 -0.50 -28.45 -7.99
C LYS A 65 -0.18 -28.09 -6.54
N THR A 66 0.30 -26.87 -6.29
CA THR A 66 0.83 -26.51 -4.98
C THR A 66 0.16 -25.29 -4.37
N GLN A 67 -0.36 -24.36 -5.19
CA GLN A 67 -0.86 -23.09 -4.68
C GLN A 67 -2.15 -22.64 -5.37
N ARG A 68 -3.01 -22.02 -4.55
CA ARG A 68 -4.16 -21.24 -5.02
C ARG A 68 -3.76 -19.77 -5.02
N ALA A 69 -3.61 -19.19 -6.19
CA ALA A 69 -3.10 -17.82 -6.30
C ALA A 69 -3.54 -17.15 -7.59
N ILE A 70 -3.47 -15.82 -7.58
CA ILE A 70 -3.49 -15.00 -8.79
C ILE A 70 -2.05 -14.61 -9.10
N PHE A 71 -1.54 -15.01 -10.26
CA PHE A 71 -0.23 -14.63 -10.74
C PHE A 71 -0.35 -13.39 -11.61
N VAL A 72 0.22 -12.28 -11.15
CA VAL A 72 0.22 -11.00 -11.87
C VAL A 72 1.31 -11.08 -12.93
N ARG A 73 0.91 -11.12 -14.21
CA ARG A 73 1.82 -11.12 -15.39
C ARG A 73 2.88 -12.23 -15.42
N ASN A 74 2.84 -13.19 -14.51
CA ASN A 74 3.82 -14.26 -14.38
C ASN A 74 3.25 -15.57 -14.95
N ARG A 75 3.37 -15.72 -16.26
CA ARG A 75 2.88 -16.89 -16.98
C ARG A 75 3.65 -18.17 -16.60
N LYS A 76 4.95 -18.06 -16.36
CA LYS A 76 5.82 -19.21 -16.05
C LYS A 76 5.39 -19.91 -14.75
N ASP A 77 5.20 -19.14 -13.67
CA ASP A 77 4.81 -19.71 -12.38
C ASP A 77 3.38 -20.25 -12.42
N TYR A 78 2.49 -19.57 -13.16
CA TYR A 78 1.15 -20.07 -13.46
C TYR A 78 1.18 -21.42 -14.19
N GLU A 79 1.97 -21.57 -15.26
CA GLU A 79 2.09 -22.81 -16.03
C GLU A 79 2.63 -23.95 -15.16
N ALA A 80 3.59 -23.66 -14.27
CA ALA A 80 4.10 -24.63 -13.30
C ALA A 80 2.99 -25.20 -12.39
N GLN A 81 1.96 -24.41 -12.08
CA GLN A 81 0.81 -24.85 -11.27
C GLN A 81 -0.19 -25.71 -12.02
N VAL A 82 -0.35 -25.53 -13.32
CA VAL A 82 -1.47 -26.13 -14.08
C VAL A 82 -1.02 -27.26 -15.00
N HIS A 83 0.20 -27.20 -15.54
CA HIS A 83 0.67 -28.16 -16.54
C HIS A 83 0.71 -29.59 -15.99
N GLY A 84 -0.06 -30.50 -16.58
CA GLY A 84 -0.15 -31.90 -16.14
C GLY A 84 -0.93 -32.13 -14.84
N HIS A 85 -1.69 -31.14 -14.34
CA HIS A 85 -2.57 -31.32 -13.18
C HIS A 85 -4.00 -31.66 -13.61
N MET A 86 -4.43 -32.90 -13.33
CA MET A 86 -5.62 -33.55 -13.92
C MET A 86 -6.97 -32.85 -13.61
N TYR A 87 -7.02 -31.88 -12.69
CA TYR A 87 -8.24 -31.16 -12.34
C TYR A 87 -7.99 -29.66 -12.13
N ALA A 88 -7.05 -29.09 -12.90
CA ALA A 88 -6.71 -27.70 -12.77
C ALA A 88 -7.92 -26.79 -13.06
N LYS A 89 -8.24 -25.91 -12.11
CA LYS A 89 -9.24 -24.85 -12.27
C LYS A 89 -8.50 -23.53 -12.33
N HIS A 90 -8.35 -23.02 -13.55
CA HIS A 90 -7.59 -21.80 -13.78
C HIS A 90 -8.14 -21.02 -14.98
N ARG A 91 -7.82 -19.72 -15.03
CA ARG A 91 -8.19 -18.85 -16.15
C ARG A 91 -7.31 -17.60 -16.23
N ARG A 92 -7.10 -17.11 -17.45
CA ARG A 92 -6.49 -15.80 -17.73
C ARG A 92 -7.58 -14.72 -17.80
N PHE A 93 -7.32 -13.58 -17.17
CA PHE A 93 -8.17 -12.40 -17.17
C PHE A 93 -7.36 -11.15 -17.51
N GLU A 94 -8.03 -10.11 -18.01
CA GLU A 94 -7.40 -8.82 -18.29
C GLU A 94 -7.40 -7.91 -17.05
N THR A 95 -8.38 -8.10 -16.16
CA THR A 95 -8.48 -7.30 -14.94
C THR A 95 -8.28 -8.14 -13.68
N ILE A 96 -7.67 -7.53 -12.65
CA ILE A 96 -7.55 -8.18 -11.34
C ILE A 96 -8.91 -8.44 -10.71
N LYS A 97 -9.89 -7.58 -10.98
CA LYS A 97 -11.27 -7.70 -10.49
C LYS A 97 -11.91 -9.01 -10.92
N GLU A 98 -11.86 -9.33 -12.20
CA GLU A 98 -12.38 -10.60 -12.74
C GLU A 98 -11.65 -11.81 -12.13
N ALA A 99 -10.32 -11.72 -12.00
CA ALA A 99 -9.52 -12.77 -11.37
C ALA A 99 -9.92 -13.00 -9.90
N LEU A 100 -10.19 -11.93 -9.13
CA LEU A 100 -10.65 -12.03 -7.74
C LEU A 100 -12.04 -12.66 -7.66
N VAL A 101 -12.98 -12.24 -8.51
CA VAL A 101 -14.33 -12.83 -8.60
C VAL A 101 -14.24 -14.33 -8.87
N TYR A 102 -13.41 -14.73 -9.84
CA TYR A 102 -13.17 -16.15 -10.14
C TYR A 102 -12.64 -16.93 -8.94
N MET A 103 -11.71 -16.35 -8.17
CA MET A 103 -11.14 -16.98 -6.97
C MET A 103 -12.17 -17.11 -5.84
N ILE A 104 -13.00 -16.08 -5.63
CA ILE A 104 -14.08 -16.09 -4.62
C ILE A 104 -15.13 -17.17 -4.97
N LEU A 105 -15.48 -17.27 -6.25
CA LEU A 105 -16.41 -18.28 -6.77
C LEU A 105 -15.79 -19.66 -6.95
N LYS A 106 -14.60 -19.90 -6.38
CA LYS A 106 -13.96 -21.23 -6.35
C LYS A 106 -13.73 -21.83 -7.75
N GLY A 107 -13.43 -20.95 -8.70
CA GLY A 107 -13.19 -21.30 -10.09
C GLY A 107 -14.43 -21.72 -10.89
N ASP A 108 -15.63 -21.42 -10.39
CA ASP A 108 -16.90 -21.70 -11.07
C ASP A 108 -17.24 -20.61 -12.10
N MET A 109 -16.96 -20.89 -13.38
CA MET A 109 -17.25 -19.97 -14.49
C MET A 109 -18.73 -19.82 -14.80
N ALA A 110 -19.56 -20.83 -14.49
CA ALA A 110 -20.99 -20.72 -14.72
C ALA A 110 -21.57 -19.65 -13.78
N LYS A 111 -21.21 -19.71 -12.49
CA LYS A 111 -21.59 -18.68 -11.51
C LYS A 111 -21.09 -17.29 -11.88
N MET A 112 -19.84 -17.19 -12.37
CA MET A 112 -19.28 -15.90 -12.77
C MET A 112 -20.08 -15.26 -13.92
N ARG A 113 -20.49 -16.03 -14.92
CA ARG A 113 -21.33 -15.54 -16.03
C ARG A 113 -22.71 -15.10 -15.58
N THR A 114 -23.28 -15.75 -14.56
CA THR A 114 -24.59 -15.36 -14.01
C THR A 114 -24.56 -14.09 -13.16
N LEU A 115 -23.38 -13.61 -12.75
CA LEU A 115 -23.26 -12.34 -12.04
C LEU A 115 -23.53 -11.12 -12.93
N ASP A 116 -23.34 -11.26 -14.25
CA ASP A 116 -23.56 -10.18 -15.23
C ASP A 116 -25.03 -10.07 -15.67
N THR A 117 -25.81 -11.13 -15.51
CA THR A 117 -27.25 -11.15 -15.81
C THR A 117 -28.03 -10.56 -14.64
N ASN A 118 -28.60 -9.36 -14.86
CA ASN A 118 -29.34 -8.48 -13.93
C ASN A 118 -30.60 -9.06 -13.24
N ASP A 119 -30.77 -10.38 -13.09
CA ASP A 119 -32.06 -11.02 -12.77
C ASP A 119 -32.29 -11.35 -11.27
N LEU A 120 -31.76 -10.57 -10.32
CA LEU A 120 -32.16 -10.69 -8.90
C LEU A 120 -32.62 -9.34 -8.34
N PRO A 121 -33.63 -9.33 -7.45
CA PRO A 121 -34.23 -8.10 -6.95
C PRO A 121 -33.17 -7.25 -6.28
N GLU A 122 -33.09 -6.02 -6.76
CA GLU A 122 -32.25 -4.95 -6.28
C GLU A 122 -32.34 -4.90 -4.75
N PRO A 123 -31.25 -5.19 -4.00
CA PRO A 123 -31.28 -5.00 -2.55
C PRO A 123 -31.55 -3.52 -2.31
N ALA A 124 -32.64 -3.23 -1.59
CA ALA A 124 -33.16 -1.90 -1.35
C ALA A 124 -32.03 -0.85 -1.18
N SER A 125 -31.90 -0.01 -2.21
CA SER A 125 -30.94 1.08 -2.30
C SER A 125 -31.12 2.07 -1.16
N GLN A 126 -30.39 1.88 -0.06
CA GLN A 126 -29.99 2.97 0.83
C GLN A 126 -28.69 3.56 0.29
N SER A 127 -28.77 4.25 -0.84
CA SER A 127 -27.70 5.05 -1.41
C SER A 127 -27.60 6.37 -0.64
N GLN A 128 -27.12 6.34 0.61
CA GLN A 128 -26.42 7.51 1.13
C GLN A 128 -25.10 7.63 0.36
N PRO A 129 -24.72 8.82 -0.13
CA PRO A 129 -23.39 9.02 -0.69
C PRO A 129 -22.39 8.68 0.42
N LEU A 130 -21.70 7.56 0.27
CA LEU A 130 -20.70 7.11 1.23
C LEU A 130 -19.70 8.25 1.43
N PRO A 131 -19.33 8.58 2.69
CA PRO A 131 -18.30 9.58 2.95
C PRO A 131 -17.05 9.16 2.17
N LYS A 132 -16.59 10.05 1.28
CA LYS A 132 -15.35 9.84 0.53
C LYS A 132 -14.26 9.48 1.54
N PRO A 133 -13.54 8.35 1.34
CA PRO A 133 -12.49 7.97 2.28
C PRO A 133 -11.49 9.12 2.38
N LYS A 134 -11.20 9.56 3.61
CA LYS A 134 -10.15 10.55 3.85
C LYS A 134 -8.82 9.88 3.51
N ILE A 135 -8.32 10.15 2.31
CA ILE A 135 -6.99 9.73 1.91
C ILE A 135 -6.01 10.53 2.76
N ILE A 136 -5.24 9.83 3.59
CA ILE A 136 -4.11 10.41 4.29
C ILE A 136 -2.90 10.27 3.37
N TYR A 137 -2.31 11.39 3.01
CA TYR A 137 -1.06 11.46 2.27
C TYR A 137 0.08 11.55 3.28
N SER A 138 1.09 10.72 3.12
CA SER A 138 2.36 10.85 3.85
C SER A 138 3.47 11.01 2.81
N HIS A 139 4.34 12.00 3.00
CA HIS A 139 5.46 12.23 2.10
C HIS A 139 6.71 11.59 2.69
N ILE A 140 7.54 10.99 1.84
CA ILE A 140 8.93 10.63 2.20
C ILE A 140 9.81 11.75 1.69
N ARG A 141 10.70 12.24 2.56
CA ARG A 141 11.63 13.31 2.25
C ARG A 141 13.09 12.86 2.37
N ASP A 142 13.91 13.42 1.50
CA ASP A 142 15.34 13.53 1.69
C ASP A 142 15.75 15.01 1.75
N LEU A 143 17.05 15.30 1.68
CA LEU A 143 17.54 16.67 1.71
C LEU A 143 17.12 17.48 0.47
N THR A 144 16.79 16.84 -0.65
CA THR A 144 16.35 17.50 -1.90
C THR A 144 14.86 17.83 -1.92
N GLY A 145 14.07 17.29 -0.99
CA GLY A 145 12.64 17.53 -0.84
C GLY A 145 11.83 16.25 -0.78
N ILE A 146 10.63 16.26 -1.39
CA ILE A 146 9.73 15.10 -1.43
C ILE A 146 10.21 14.13 -2.52
N VAL A 147 10.63 12.94 -2.11
CA VAL A 147 11.09 11.88 -3.03
C VAL A 147 10.03 10.84 -3.31
N ASP A 148 9.04 10.70 -2.42
CA ASP A 148 7.93 9.76 -2.61
C ASP A 148 6.70 10.20 -1.82
N THR A 149 5.53 9.67 -2.18
CA THR A 149 4.26 9.88 -1.48
C THR A 149 3.56 8.55 -1.25
N ILE A 150 3.38 8.21 0.02
CA ILE A 150 2.65 7.03 0.47
C ILE A 150 1.16 7.39 0.61
N TYR A 151 0.30 6.58 0.01
CA TYR A 151 -1.15 6.69 0.13
C TYR A 151 -1.67 5.65 1.13
N GLY A 152 -2.21 6.09 2.27
CA GLY A 152 -2.86 5.19 3.24
C GLY A 152 -2.55 5.49 4.70
N SER A 153 -3.10 4.66 5.59
CA SER A 153 -2.89 4.78 7.04
C SER A 153 -1.50 4.23 7.41
N THR A 154 -0.52 5.13 7.57
CA THR A 154 0.82 4.77 8.07
C THR A 154 0.73 4.42 9.55
N SER A 155 0.41 3.16 9.86
CA SER A 155 0.39 2.60 11.22
C SER A 155 1.74 1.99 11.63
N SER A 156 2.80 2.16 10.85
CA SER A 156 4.14 1.88 11.36
C SER A 156 4.46 2.96 12.38
N LYS A 157 4.40 2.60 13.67
CA LYS A 157 5.03 3.42 14.71
C LYS A 157 6.43 3.75 14.21
N PRO A 158 6.81 5.03 14.14
CA PRO A 158 8.15 5.37 13.70
C PRO A 158 9.15 4.66 14.61
N ASP A 159 10.19 4.10 14.00
CA ASP A 159 11.29 3.52 14.75
C ASP A 159 12.00 4.68 15.43
N TYR A 160 11.70 4.88 16.72
CA TYR A 160 12.31 5.91 17.54
C TYR A 160 13.75 5.52 17.84
N ALA A 161 14.59 5.46 16.80
CA ALA A 161 16.02 5.53 17.00
C ALA A 161 16.28 6.85 17.76
N LEU A 162 16.87 6.73 18.94
CA LEU A 162 17.30 7.86 19.75
C LEU A 162 18.49 8.50 19.01
N TYR A 163 18.22 9.47 18.14
CA TYR A 163 19.25 10.32 17.55
C TYR A 163 19.71 11.34 18.59
N ASN A 164 20.98 11.78 18.52
CA ASN A 164 21.51 12.79 19.46
C ASN A 164 21.01 14.21 19.18
N LEU A 165 20.05 14.39 18.28
CA LEU A 165 19.45 15.68 17.90
C LEU A 165 18.46 16.24 18.94
N GLY A 166 18.16 15.48 20.00
CA GLY A 166 17.05 15.78 20.90
C GLY A 166 15.72 15.21 20.42
N ARG A 167 14.75 15.13 21.33
CA ARG A 167 13.44 14.51 21.10
C ARG A 167 12.60 15.34 20.13
N HIS A 168 12.57 16.66 20.27
CA HIS A 168 11.75 17.53 19.45
C HIS A 168 12.24 17.59 18.01
N ALA A 169 13.55 17.74 17.78
CA ALA A 169 14.12 17.70 16.44
C ALA A 169 13.90 16.34 15.75
N SER A 170 14.12 15.24 16.48
CA SER A 170 13.87 13.89 15.94
C SER A 170 12.40 13.68 15.55
N ASN A 171 11.47 14.12 16.41
CA ASN A 171 10.03 14.02 16.14
C ASN A 171 9.62 14.87 14.94
N TYR A 172 10.16 16.08 14.83
CA TYR A 172 9.90 16.94 13.68
C TYR A 172 10.32 16.28 12.37
N LEU A 173 11.57 15.80 12.29
CA LEU A 173 12.10 15.18 11.08
C LEU A 173 11.27 13.96 10.67
N GLN A 174 10.92 13.09 11.63
CA GLN A 174 10.08 11.92 11.37
C GLN A 174 8.67 12.31 10.92
N ALA A 175 8.04 13.29 11.56
CA ALA A 175 6.70 13.76 11.21
C ALA A 175 6.64 14.39 9.81
N HIS A 176 7.75 14.98 9.36
CA HIS A 176 7.90 15.53 8.02
C HIS A 176 8.36 14.50 6.99
N GLY A 177 8.58 13.25 7.39
CA GLY A 177 8.86 12.15 6.48
C GLY A 177 10.33 11.94 6.12
N TYR A 178 11.26 12.57 6.83
CA TYR A 178 12.67 12.35 6.62
C TYR A 178 13.05 10.90 6.96
N THR A 179 13.81 10.27 6.08
CA THR A 179 14.29 8.90 6.28
C THR A 179 15.32 8.83 7.40
N GLY A 180 15.47 7.67 8.06
CA GLY A 180 16.48 7.49 9.11
C GLY A 180 17.92 7.73 8.64
N SER A 181 18.24 7.41 7.38
CA SER A 181 19.53 7.76 6.76
C SER A 181 19.73 9.26 6.65
N THR A 182 18.70 10.00 6.25
CA THR A 182 18.76 11.47 6.17
C THR A 182 18.89 12.10 7.55
N ILE A 183 18.15 11.60 8.55
CA ILE A 183 18.25 12.09 9.94
C ILE A 183 19.68 11.89 10.47
N LYS A 184 20.30 10.72 10.21
CA LYS A 184 21.68 10.45 10.60
C LYS A 184 22.69 11.36 9.89
N GLU A 185 22.44 11.72 8.63
CA GLU A 185 23.27 12.69 7.91
C GLU A 185 23.17 14.08 8.53
N ILE A 186 21.96 14.54 8.85
CA ILE A 186 21.71 15.80 9.55
C ILE A 186 22.45 15.81 10.90
N GLU A 187 22.37 14.73 11.67
CA GLU A 187 23.07 14.56 12.95
C GLU A 187 24.58 14.69 12.81
N ASN A 188 25.17 14.02 11.82
CA ASN A 188 26.61 14.12 11.56
C ASN A 188 27.03 15.55 11.16
N ILE A 189 26.21 16.24 10.37
CA ILE A 189 26.47 17.63 9.98
C ILE A 189 26.37 18.54 11.20
N TRP A 190 25.34 18.40 12.02
CA TRP A 190 25.17 19.18 13.25
C TRP A 190 26.36 19.02 14.20
N ALA A 191 26.73 17.78 14.51
CA ALA A 191 27.82 17.45 15.43
C ALA A 191 29.18 18.03 15.01
N SER A 192 29.36 18.36 13.72
CA SER A 192 30.60 18.92 13.17
C SER A 192 30.51 20.39 12.76
N SER A 193 29.35 21.05 12.91
CA SER A 193 29.17 22.43 12.42
C SER A 193 29.58 23.51 13.42
N GLY A 194 29.32 23.32 14.72
CA GLY A 194 29.70 24.27 15.79
C GLY A 194 29.00 25.64 15.76
N SER A 195 28.38 26.03 14.66
CA SER A 195 27.55 27.23 14.50
C SER A 195 26.41 27.01 13.51
N VAL A 196 25.36 27.83 13.61
CA VAL A 196 24.22 27.79 12.66
C VAL A 196 24.64 28.11 11.23
N ASP A 197 25.63 29.00 11.05
CA ASP A 197 26.12 29.38 9.72
C ASP A 197 26.80 28.19 9.03
N ASN A 198 27.65 27.44 9.74
CA ASN A 198 28.30 26.25 9.21
C ASN A 198 27.29 25.12 8.94
N PHE A 199 26.27 25.00 9.79
CA PHE A 199 25.20 24.02 9.62
C PHE A 199 24.38 24.32 8.37
N SER A 200 23.98 25.58 8.20
CA SER A 200 23.26 26.10 7.04
C SER A 200 24.06 25.96 5.75
N ALA A 201 25.33 26.35 5.76
CA ALA A 201 26.22 26.26 4.61
C ALA A 201 26.39 24.82 4.08
N ARG A 202 26.09 23.79 4.88
CA ARG A 202 26.19 22.38 4.49
C ARG A 202 24.85 21.75 4.10
N LEU A 203 23.76 22.10 4.77
CA LEU A 203 22.44 21.51 4.46
C LEU A 203 21.74 22.20 3.27
N VAL A 204 21.93 23.50 3.08
CA VAL A 204 21.29 24.24 1.97
C VAL A 204 21.74 23.71 0.61
N PRO A 205 23.04 23.45 0.34
CA PRO A 205 23.46 22.84 -0.92
C PRO A 205 22.93 21.42 -1.15
N LEU A 206 22.55 20.71 -0.07
CA LEU A 206 21.94 19.39 -0.16
C LEU A 206 20.42 19.47 -0.45
N GLY A 207 19.86 20.68 -0.48
CA GLY A 207 18.50 20.97 -0.90
C GLY A 207 17.55 21.41 0.22
N MET A 208 17.99 21.43 1.48
CA MET A 208 17.13 21.84 2.59
C MET A 208 16.93 23.35 2.57
N ALA A 209 15.70 23.80 2.76
CA ALA A 209 15.40 25.24 2.77
C ALA A 209 16.13 25.93 3.95
N ALA A 210 16.79 27.07 3.70
CA ALA A 210 17.57 27.77 4.71
C ALA A 210 16.77 28.11 5.99
N THR A 211 15.49 28.48 5.83
CA THR A 211 14.57 28.73 6.95
C THR A 211 14.28 27.48 7.77
N GLU A 212 14.20 26.31 7.12
CA GLU A 212 14.00 25.02 7.79
C GLU A 212 15.27 24.61 8.54
N VAL A 213 16.46 24.84 7.96
CA VAL A 213 17.74 24.60 8.63
C VAL A 213 17.90 25.44 9.89
N GLN A 214 17.55 26.73 9.82
CA GLN A 214 17.61 27.63 10.98
C GLN A 214 16.67 27.18 12.10
N TRP A 215 15.42 26.84 11.76
CA TRP A 215 14.45 26.38 12.74
C TRP A 215 14.84 25.02 13.36
N LEU A 216 15.42 24.12 12.56
CA LEU A 216 15.94 22.84 13.04
C LEU A 216 17.10 23.03 14.02
N TRP A 217 18.01 23.98 13.75
CA TRP A 217 19.09 24.33 14.67
C TRP A 217 18.57 24.80 16.03
N GLU A 218 17.54 25.66 16.03
CA GLU A 218 16.88 26.14 17.25
C GLU A 218 16.25 24.99 18.03
N LEU A 219 15.55 24.07 17.36
CA LEU A 219 14.94 22.90 18.00
C LEU A 219 15.97 22.03 18.73
N ILE A 220 17.12 21.76 18.10
CA ILE A 220 18.15 20.90 18.68
C ILE A 220 18.69 21.51 19.98
N HIS A 221 18.95 22.81 20.00
CA HIS A 221 19.48 23.51 21.19
C HIS A 221 18.41 23.84 22.24
N HIS A 222 17.12 23.80 21.87
CA HIS A 222 16.03 24.00 22.83
C HIS A 222 15.86 22.79 23.75
N ASP A 223 16.15 21.57 23.27
CA ASP A 223 16.10 20.35 24.08
C ASP A 223 17.24 20.28 25.11
N ASP A 224 18.44 20.79 24.77
CA ASP A 224 19.60 20.79 25.67
C ASP A 224 19.39 21.66 26.93
N ASN A 225 18.49 22.65 26.86
CA ASN A 225 18.18 23.55 27.98
C ASN A 225 17.02 23.06 28.86
N CYS A 226 16.31 22.01 28.46
CA CYS A 226 15.23 21.40 29.24
C CYS A 226 15.72 20.07 29.82
N GLY A 227 16.67 20.14 30.77
CA GLY A 227 17.13 18.96 31.50
C GLY A 227 15.96 18.25 32.21
N PHE A 228 15.61 17.07 31.71
CA PHE A 228 14.77 16.07 32.40
C PHE A 228 15.65 14.93 32.91
#